data_AF-A0A9E2QTR7-F1
#
_entry.id   AF-A0A9E2QTR7-F1
#
_cell.length_a   1.000
_cell.length_b   1.000
_cell.length_c   1.000
_cell.angle_alpha   90.00
_cell.angle_beta   90.00
_cell.angle_gamma   90.00
#
_symmetry.space_group_name_H-M   'P 1'
#
loop_
_entity.id
_entity.type
_entity.pdbx_description
1 polymer ?
#
loop_
_entity_poly.entity_id
_entity_poly.type
_entity_poly.pdbx_seq_one_letter_code
_entity_poly.pdbx_strand_id
1 'polypeptide(L)'
;MSRINIFTNFTITLLNNYIRVLITGIGCLLFTCMLLNTGWADAQPYDTLQWRSIRVLSWADFRGRADKFSDDDALTKSSIVVSFEFVRPGHINYEIRAVFHYYGSWVKDYAKTDRLLLHEQNHFNITELFARKIRKELSETEYVPGKFKSTLDSIYTKYEREWKSYQFIYDKQTNHGINHNAQKEWSEKVAEELKRYESYINPNIRIPIVR
;
A
#
# COMPACT_ATOMS: atom_id res chain seq x y z
N MET A 1 59.15 -51.32 -44.51
CA MET A 1 57.81 -51.80 -44.14
C MET A 1 57.08 -50.65 -43.44
N SER A 2 56.18 -49.99 -44.15
CA SER A 2 55.70 -48.62 -43.90
C SER A 2 54.16 -48.55 -43.93
N ARG A 3 53.48 -49.16 -42.96
CA ARG A 3 51.99 -49.16 -42.92
C ARG A 3 51.37 -49.10 -41.51
N ILE A 4 52.07 -48.57 -40.50
CA ILE A 4 51.54 -48.52 -39.11
C ILE A 4 51.29 -47.09 -38.59
N ASN A 5 51.93 -46.04 -39.13
CA ASN A 5 51.86 -44.68 -38.54
C ASN A 5 50.76 -43.73 -39.07
N ILE A 6 49.91 -44.15 -40.00
CA ILE A 6 48.87 -43.26 -40.57
C ILE A 6 47.53 -43.40 -39.79
N PHE A 7 47.24 -44.59 -39.24
CA PHE A 7 45.97 -44.82 -38.53
C PHE A 7 45.95 -44.26 -37.10
N THR A 8 47.11 -44.13 -36.43
CA THR A 8 47.21 -43.60 -35.06
C THR A 8 47.10 -42.08 -35.00
N ASN A 9 47.63 -41.35 -35.98
CA ASN A 9 47.51 -39.89 -36.01
C ASN A 9 46.10 -39.42 -36.38
N PHE A 10 45.36 -40.18 -37.20
CA PHE A 10 44.01 -39.79 -37.61
C PHE A 10 42.98 -39.96 -36.48
N THR A 11 43.11 -41.03 -35.68
CA THR A 11 42.24 -41.29 -34.53
C THR A 11 42.49 -40.32 -33.37
N ILE A 12 43.74 -39.94 -33.10
CA ILE A 12 44.08 -38.92 -32.08
C ILE A 12 43.55 -37.53 -32.47
N THR A 13 43.59 -37.17 -33.75
CA THR A 13 43.08 -35.87 -34.24
C THR A 13 41.55 -35.79 -34.14
N LEU A 14 40.84 -36.88 -34.44
CA LEU A 14 39.38 -36.96 -34.28
C LEU A 14 38.97 -36.94 -32.80
N LEU A 15 39.67 -37.66 -31.92
CA LEU A 15 39.38 -37.69 -30.48
C LEU A 15 39.61 -36.31 -29.83
N ASN A 16 40.67 -35.59 -30.22
CA ASN A 16 40.97 -34.24 -29.71
C ASN A 16 39.97 -33.18 -30.21
N ASN A 17 39.45 -33.31 -31.43
CA ASN A 17 38.37 -32.43 -31.91
C ASN A 17 37.05 -32.72 -31.21
N TYR A 18 36.72 -33.99 -30.91
CA TYR A 18 35.54 -34.34 -30.11
C TYR A 18 35.63 -33.81 -28.67
N ILE A 19 36.79 -33.91 -28.01
CA ILE A 19 36.99 -33.40 -26.65
C ILE A 19 36.96 -31.86 -26.61
N ARG A 20 37.50 -31.17 -27.64
CA ARG A 20 37.37 -29.71 -27.76
C ARG A 20 35.93 -29.24 -27.97
N VAL A 21 35.13 -29.98 -28.74
CA VAL A 21 33.70 -29.70 -28.96
C VAL A 21 32.87 -30.00 -27.70
N LEU A 22 33.24 -31.00 -26.91
CA LEU A 22 32.61 -31.29 -25.61
C LEU A 22 32.93 -30.22 -24.54
N ILE A 23 34.16 -29.71 -24.48
CA ILE A 23 34.56 -28.69 -23.48
C ILE A 23 34.03 -27.29 -23.85
N THR A 24 33.94 -26.95 -25.13
CA THR A 24 33.29 -25.70 -25.57
C THR A 24 31.76 -25.78 -25.53
N GLY A 25 31.17 -26.96 -25.68
CA GLY A 25 29.72 -27.19 -25.55
C GLY A 25 29.20 -27.18 -24.11
N ILE A 26 29.97 -27.67 -23.14
CA ILE A 26 29.56 -27.69 -21.72
C ILE A 26 29.79 -26.33 -21.04
N GLY A 27 30.79 -25.56 -21.47
CA GLY A 27 31.00 -24.18 -21.00
C GLY A 27 29.92 -23.20 -21.46
N CYS A 28 29.37 -23.38 -22.67
CA CYS A 28 28.31 -22.51 -23.19
C CYS A 28 26.92 -22.81 -22.63
N LEU A 29 26.65 -24.02 -22.13
CA LEU A 29 25.36 -24.38 -21.50
C LEU A 29 25.26 -23.98 -20.02
N LEU A 30 26.37 -23.68 -19.36
CA LEU A 30 26.38 -23.16 -17.99
C LEU A 30 26.53 -21.63 -17.90
N PHE A 31 26.88 -20.96 -19.00
CA PHE A 31 26.99 -19.49 -19.04
C PHE A 31 25.80 -18.79 -19.70
N THR A 32 24.96 -19.51 -20.47
CA THR A 32 23.72 -18.93 -21.06
C THR A 32 22.51 -19.02 -20.14
N CYS A 33 22.59 -19.74 -19.02
CA CYS A 33 21.52 -19.76 -18.02
C CYS A 33 21.63 -18.61 -16.99
N MET A 34 22.60 -17.71 -17.15
CA MET A 34 22.88 -16.62 -16.20
C MET A 34 22.46 -15.21 -16.68
N LEU A 35 21.83 -15.09 -17.85
CA LEU A 35 21.50 -13.78 -18.44
C LEU A 35 20.06 -13.66 -18.97
N LEU A 36 19.11 -14.33 -18.31
CA LEU A 36 17.68 -13.99 -18.42
C LEU A 36 17.07 -13.84 -17.02
N ASN A 37 17.72 -13.05 -16.18
CA ASN A 37 17.03 -12.40 -15.08
C ASN A 37 16.84 -10.91 -15.45
N THR A 38 16.19 -10.69 -16.60
CA THR A 38 15.61 -9.38 -16.90
C THR A 38 14.55 -9.15 -15.83
N GLY A 39 14.86 -8.24 -14.92
CA GLY A 39 14.13 -8.02 -13.69
C GLY A 39 12.64 -7.94 -13.91
N TRP A 40 11.95 -8.96 -13.43
CA TRP A 40 10.73 -8.73 -12.70
C TRP A 40 11.20 -8.26 -11.33
N ALA A 41 11.47 -6.96 -11.20
CA ALA A 41 11.18 -6.35 -9.92
C ALA A 41 9.69 -6.63 -9.75
N ASP A 42 9.35 -7.68 -8.99
CA ASP A 42 8.01 -7.85 -8.47
C ASP A 42 7.75 -6.54 -7.74
N ALA A 43 7.05 -5.63 -8.41
CA ALA A 43 6.39 -4.53 -7.75
C ALA A 43 5.44 -5.26 -6.81
N GLN A 44 5.86 -5.41 -5.56
CA GLN A 44 5.06 -5.99 -4.49
C GLN A 44 3.65 -5.45 -4.72
N PRO A 45 2.65 -6.31 -5.01
CA PRO A 45 1.32 -5.83 -5.34
C PRO A 45 0.94 -4.89 -4.21
N TYR A 46 0.71 -3.61 -4.54
CA TYR A 46 0.54 -2.56 -3.54
C TYR A 46 -0.32 -3.11 -2.40
N ASP A 47 0.27 -3.32 -1.21
CA ASP A 47 -0.42 -3.92 -0.05
C ASP A 47 -1.53 -3.00 0.49
N THR A 48 -1.78 -1.90 -0.21
CA THR A 48 -2.76 -0.91 0.18
C THR A 48 -3.68 -0.51 -0.96
N LEU A 49 -4.93 -0.23 -0.59
CA LEU A 49 -5.91 0.47 -1.39
C LEU A 49 -6.01 1.90 -0.90
N GLN A 50 -5.74 2.88 -1.76
CA GLN A 50 -6.03 4.28 -1.43
C GLN A 50 -7.53 4.56 -1.52
N TRP A 51 -8.04 5.35 -0.57
CA TRP A 51 -9.44 5.76 -0.56
C TRP A 51 -9.80 6.55 -1.82
N ARG A 52 -10.96 6.26 -2.41
CA ARG A 52 -11.54 7.01 -3.53
C ARG A 52 -13.05 7.04 -3.38
N SER A 53 -13.69 8.16 -3.72
CA SER A 53 -15.15 8.34 -3.62
C SER A 53 -15.95 7.30 -4.42
N ILE A 54 -15.40 6.81 -5.53
CA ILE A 54 -16.06 5.84 -6.42
C ILE A 54 -15.72 4.37 -6.09
N ARG A 55 -14.74 4.10 -5.24
CA ARG A 55 -14.28 2.74 -4.95
C ARG A 55 -14.64 2.37 -3.52
N VAL A 56 -15.67 1.54 -3.40
CA VAL A 56 -16.06 0.89 -2.14
C VAL A 56 -15.29 -0.41 -1.93
N LEU A 57 -15.12 -0.80 -0.67
CA LEU A 57 -14.57 -2.07 -0.25
C LEU A 57 -15.50 -3.21 -0.65
N SER A 58 -14.88 -4.35 -0.93
CA SER A 58 -15.53 -5.63 -1.15
C SER A 58 -14.85 -6.69 -0.28
N TRP A 59 -15.51 -7.81 -0.03
CA TRP A 59 -14.89 -8.90 0.73
C TRP A 59 -13.62 -9.47 0.07
N ALA A 60 -13.41 -9.25 -1.24
CA ALA A 60 -12.18 -9.62 -1.93
C ALA A 60 -10.96 -8.75 -1.56
N ASP A 61 -11.18 -7.61 -0.91
CA ASP A 61 -10.13 -6.72 -0.40
C ASP A 61 -9.62 -7.19 0.98
N PHE A 62 -10.38 -7.99 1.73
CA PHE A 62 -9.98 -8.51 3.05
C PHE A 62 -9.16 -9.80 2.89
N ARG A 63 -7.87 -9.63 2.59
CA ARG A 63 -6.95 -10.74 2.25
C ARG A 63 -6.13 -11.24 3.44
N GLY A 64 -6.22 -10.56 4.58
CA GLY A 64 -5.60 -10.98 5.82
C GLY A 64 -6.20 -12.27 6.36
N ARG A 65 -5.39 -13.04 7.08
CA ARG A 65 -5.86 -14.24 7.77
C ARG A 65 -6.71 -13.83 8.97
N ALA A 66 -7.97 -14.27 9.01
CA ALA A 66 -8.86 -14.00 10.12
C ALA A 66 -8.30 -14.53 11.44
N ASP A 67 -8.35 -13.70 12.48
CA ASP A 67 -8.02 -14.12 13.83
C ASP A 67 -9.19 -14.93 14.39
N LYS A 68 -8.94 -16.21 14.64
CA LYS A 68 -9.95 -17.13 15.16
C LYS A 68 -10.26 -16.90 16.64
N PHE A 69 -9.39 -16.20 17.35
CA PHE A 69 -9.50 -15.95 18.79
C PHE A 69 -9.96 -14.53 19.11
N SER A 70 -10.01 -13.63 18.13
CA SER A 70 -10.63 -12.32 18.32
C SER A 70 -12.14 -12.47 18.51
N ASP A 71 -12.72 -11.65 19.38
CA ASP A 71 -14.18 -11.52 19.51
C ASP A 71 -14.79 -10.80 18.29
N ASP A 72 -13.98 -10.03 17.55
CA ASP A 72 -14.43 -9.31 16.36
C ASP A 72 -14.71 -10.27 15.18
N ASP A 73 -15.73 -9.95 14.39
CA ASP A 73 -16.10 -10.71 13.19
C ASP A 73 -15.26 -10.30 11.96
N ALA A 74 -14.77 -9.07 11.94
CA ALA A 74 -13.90 -8.50 10.92
C ALA A 74 -12.97 -7.44 11.51
N LEU A 75 -11.94 -7.06 10.76
CA LEU A 75 -11.05 -5.96 11.08
C LEU A 75 -10.68 -5.20 9.81
N THR A 76 -10.93 -3.88 9.81
CA THR A 76 -10.37 -2.95 8.85
C THR A 76 -9.10 -2.30 9.38
N LYS A 77 -7.95 -2.72 8.84
CA LYS A 77 -6.70 -2.01 9.07
C LYS A 77 -6.56 -0.89 8.05
N SER A 78 -6.67 0.35 8.53
CA SER A 78 -6.46 1.56 7.72
C SER A 78 -5.48 2.53 8.39
N SER A 79 -4.85 3.39 7.61
CA SER A 79 -3.89 4.39 8.11
C SER A 79 -3.88 5.66 7.27
N ILE A 80 -3.38 6.74 7.86
CA ILE A 80 -3.06 7.98 7.17
C ILE A 80 -1.57 7.98 6.84
N VAL A 81 -1.24 7.90 5.55
CA VAL A 81 0.14 7.92 5.05
C VAL A 81 0.51 9.34 4.67
N VAL A 82 1.70 9.76 5.08
CA VAL A 82 2.21 11.12 4.90
C VAL A 82 3.56 11.08 4.20
N SER A 83 3.74 11.90 3.18
CA SER A 83 5.05 12.19 2.57
C SER A 83 5.15 13.65 2.17
N PHE A 84 6.36 14.20 2.12
CA PHE A 84 6.58 15.55 1.65
C PHE A 84 7.98 15.72 1.07
N GLU A 85 8.14 16.75 0.24
CA GLU A 85 9.41 17.16 -0.34
C GLU A 85 9.49 18.70 -0.41
N PHE A 86 10.72 19.21 -0.31
CA PHE A 86 11.00 20.62 -0.52
C PHE A 86 11.36 20.86 -1.98
N VAL A 87 10.55 21.65 -2.68
CA VAL A 87 10.75 21.99 -4.09
C VAL A 87 11.35 23.38 -4.22
N ARG A 88 12.43 23.49 -5.00
CA ARG A 88 13.09 24.78 -5.26
C ARG A 88 12.50 25.48 -6.49
N PRO A 89 12.34 26.83 -6.47
CA PRO A 89 12.50 27.70 -5.30
C PRO A 89 11.24 27.74 -4.42
N GLY A 90 11.40 27.53 -3.11
CA GLY A 90 10.47 28.00 -2.07
C GLY A 90 9.09 27.33 -2.01
N HIS A 91 8.94 26.06 -2.35
CA HIS A 91 7.67 25.34 -2.24
C HIS A 91 7.82 24.06 -1.42
N ILE A 92 6.71 23.59 -0.89
CA ILE A 92 6.59 22.26 -0.30
C ILE A 92 5.48 21.52 -1.04
N ASN A 93 5.81 20.34 -1.56
CA ASN A 93 4.80 19.38 -1.98
C ASN A 93 4.61 18.39 -0.84
N TYR A 94 3.38 18.13 -0.46
CA TYR A 94 3.07 17.06 0.48
C TYR A 94 1.89 16.23 0.01
N GLU A 95 1.91 14.96 0.37
CA GLU A 95 0.86 14.00 0.10
C GLU A 95 0.36 13.42 1.42
N ILE A 96 -0.96 13.48 1.64
CA ILE A 96 -1.65 12.85 2.77
C ILE A 96 -2.69 11.89 2.21
N ARG A 97 -2.53 10.58 2.38
CA ARG A 97 -3.45 9.55 1.86
C ARG A 97 -4.10 8.76 2.97
N ALA A 98 -5.42 8.52 2.89
CA ALA A 98 -6.05 7.43 3.60
C ALA A 98 -5.88 6.13 2.81
N VAL A 99 -5.37 5.09 3.47
CA VAL A 99 -5.14 3.79 2.84
C VAL A 99 -5.70 2.66 3.69
N PHE A 100 -6.23 1.64 3.02
CA PHE A 100 -6.68 0.36 3.57
C PHE A 100 -5.61 -0.70 3.30
N HIS A 101 -5.28 -1.55 4.26
CA HIS A 101 -4.23 -2.57 4.13
C HIS A 101 -4.84 -3.94 3.82
N TYR A 102 -4.60 -4.49 2.64
CA TYR A 102 -5.26 -5.73 2.19
C TYR A 102 -4.94 -6.91 3.10
N TYR A 103 -3.66 -7.16 3.39
CA TYR A 103 -3.24 -8.29 4.24
C TYR A 103 -3.33 -7.98 5.74
N GLY A 104 -3.48 -6.70 6.08
CA GLY A 104 -3.75 -6.26 7.45
C GLY A 104 -5.22 -6.37 7.87
N SER A 105 -6.13 -6.55 6.91
CA SER A 105 -7.58 -6.55 7.13
C SER A 105 -8.16 -7.92 6.84
N TRP A 106 -9.09 -8.39 7.65
CA TRP A 106 -9.61 -9.75 7.59
C TRP A 106 -11.09 -9.83 7.99
N VAL A 107 -11.75 -10.93 7.64
CA VAL A 107 -13.13 -11.22 8.03
C VAL A 107 -13.29 -12.73 8.24
N LYS A 108 -14.05 -13.15 9.24
CA LYS A 108 -14.42 -14.56 9.43
C LYS A 108 -15.46 -14.94 8.38
N ASP A 109 -15.28 -16.11 7.73
CA ASP A 109 -16.10 -16.48 6.57
C ASP A 109 -17.61 -16.47 6.85
N TYR A 110 -18.04 -16.85 8.06
CA TYR A 110 -19.45 -16.88 8.45
C TYR A 110 -20.06 -15.48 8.63
N ALA A 111 -19.25 -14.43 8.82
CA ALA A 111 -19.70 -13.09 9.19
C ALA A 111 -19.89 -12.15 7.99
N LYS A 112 -19.53 -12.60 6.78
CA LYS A 112 -19.62 -11.81 5.55
C LYS A 112 -21.07 -11.44 5.24
N THR A 113 -21.42 -10.20 5.52
CA THR A 113 -22.74 -9.61 5.26
C THR A 113 -22.59 -8.19 4.75
N ASP A 114 -23.52 -7.69 3.93
CA ASP A 114 -23.45 -6.31 3.43
C ASP A 114 -23.46 -5.28 4.56
N ARG A 115 -24.16 -5.60 5.67
CA ARG A 115 -24.16 -4.79 6.89
C ARG A 115 -22.77 -4.66 7.49
N LEU A 116 -22.08 -5.78 7.71
CA LEU A 116 -20.74 -5.75 8.28
C LEU A 116 -19.76 -5.07 7.31
N LEU A 117 -19.88 -5.30 6.00
CA LEU A 117 -19.05 -4.63 5.02
C LEU A 117 -19.24 -3.10 5.05
N LEU A 118 -20.48 -2.63 5.22
CA LEU A 118 -20.76 -1.20 5.40
C LEU A 118 -20.12 -0.66 6.68
N HIS A 119 -20.13 -1.44 7.77
CA HIS A 119 -19.48 -1.06 9.02
C HIS A 119 -17.97 -0.85 8.82
N GLU A 120 -17.33 -1.82 8.18
CA GLU A 120 -15.91 -1.78 7.82
C GLU A 120 -15.57 -0.66 6.81
N GLN A 121 -16.43 -0.42 5.82
CA GLN A 121 -16.29 0.70 4.89
C GLN A 121 -16.29 2.04 5.62
N ASN A 122 -17.13 2.19 6.65
CA ASN A 122 -17.21 3.46 7.36
C ASN A 122 -15.95 3.75 8.17
N HIS A 123 -15.27 2.72 8.70
CA HIS A 123 -13.92 2.91 9.27
C HIS A 123 -12.94 3.51 8.26
N PHE A 124 -12.97 3.02 7.02
CA PHE A 124 -12.11 3.55 5.97
C PHE A 124 -12.50 4.99 5.58
N ASN A 125 -13.80 5.30 5.56
CA ASN A 125 -14.32 6.66 5.34
C ASN A 125 -13.90 7.62 6.45
N ILE A 126 -13.91 7.18 7.71
CA ILE A 126 -13.43 7.95 8.86
C ILE A 126 -11.93 8.24 8.68
N THR A 127 -11.13 7.28 8.23
CA THR A 127 -9.70 7.52 7.94
C THR A 127 -9.49 8.59 6.87
N GLU A 128 -10.28 8.59 5.79
CA GLU A 128 -10.25 9.69 4.81
C GLU A 128 -10.73 11.02 5.40
N LEU A 129 -11.77 11.03 6.23
CA LEU A 129 -12.24 12.25 6.89
C LEU A 129 -11.11 12.91 7.67
N PHE A 130 -10.35 12.14 8.45
CA PHE A 130 -9.21 12.68 9.20
C PHE A 130 -8.03 13.05 8.30
N ALA A 131 -7.80 12.33 7.19
CA ALA A 131 -6.83 12.76 6.19
C ALA A 131 -7.21 14.14 5.59
N ARG A 132 -8.48 14.39 5.30
CA ARG A 132 -8.98 15.70 4.83
C ARG A 132 -8.82 16.80 5.89
N LYS A 133 -9.07 16.48 7.17
CA LYS A 133 -8.85 17.42 8.29
C LYS A 133 -7.38 17.85 8.39
N ILE A 134 -6.44 16.90 8.26
CA ILE A 134 -4.99 17.18 8.21
C ILE A 134 -4.65 18.04 7.00
N ARG A 135 -5.13 17.67 5.80
CA ARG A 135 -4.90 18.44 4.56
C ARG A 135 -5.36 19.89 4.70
N LYS A 136 -6.56 20.10 5.26
CA LYS A 136 -7.10 21.44 5.55
C LYS A 136 -6.18 22.23 6.48
N GLU A 137 -5.88 21.71 7.66
CA GLU A 137 -5.09 22.44 8.66
C GLU A 137 -3.69 22.77 8.12
N LEU A 138 -3.04 21.84 7.41
CA LEU A 138 -1.76 22.12 6.75
C LEU A 138 -1.86 23.20 5.68
N SER A 139 -2.93 23.21 4.88
CA SER A 139 -3.09 24.19 3.80
C SER A 139 -3.36 25.61 4.30
N GLU A 140 -3.92 25.73 5.51
CA GLU A 140 -4.26 27.00 6.14
C GLU A 140 -3.20 27.47 7.16
N THR A 141 -2.17 26.66 7.40
CA THR A 141 -1.09 27.00 8.34
C THR A 141 -0.03 27.86 7.65
N GLU A 142 0.36 28.95 8.29
CA GLU A 142 1.56 29.70 7.91
C GLU A 142 2.82 29.02 8.47
N TYR A 143 3.84 28.88 7.64
CA TYR A 143 5.04 28.13 8.01
C TYR A 143 6.22 29.05 8.26
N VAL A 144 6.81 28.92 9.45
CA VAL A 144 8.14 29.44 9.72
C VAL A 144 9.16 28.64 8.91
N PRO A 145 10.10 29.28 8.19
CA PRO A 145 11.17 28.59 7.48
C PRO A 145 11.88 27.55 8.35
N GLY A 146 12.00 26.32 7.83
CA GLY A 146 12.62 25.20 8.53
C GLY A 146 11.76 24.51 9.61
N LYS A 147 10.51 24.96 9.85
CA LYS A 147 9.60 24.36 10.85
C LYS A 147 8.50 23.48 10.28
N PHE A 148 8.42 23.32 8.95
CA PHE A 148 7.38 22.51 8.31
C PHE A 148 7.23 21.10 8.92
N LYS A 149 8.34 20.37 9.09
CA LYS A 149 8.29 19.01 9.64
C LYS A 149 7.72 18.96 11.07
N SER A 150 8.15 19.86 11.95
CA SER A 150 7.62 19.93 13.32
C SER A 150 6.13 20.33 13.35
N THR A 151 5.71 21.23 12.46
CA THR A 151 4.30 21.61 12.30
C THR A 151 3.48 20.42 11.82
N LEU A 152 3.95 19.71 10.80
CA LEU A 152 3.33 18.49 10.28
C LEU A 152 3.17 17.42 11.36
N ASP A 153 4.22 17.16 12.15
CA ASP A 153 4.19 16.15 13.21
C ASP A 153 3.18 16.51 14.32
N SER A 154 3.10 17.79 14.68
CA SER A 154 2.12 18.29 15.65
C SER A 154 0.68 18.11 15.17
N ILE A 155 0.39 18.54 13.94
CA ILE A 155 -0.93 18.41 13.32
C ILE A 155 -1.30 16.93 13.16
N TYR A 156 -0.38 16.09 12.67
CA TYR A 156 -0.61 14.67 12.54
C TYR A 156 -0.91 14.02 13.89
N THR A 157 -0.13 14.30 14.93
CA THR A 157 -0.31 13.72 16.28
C THR A 157 -1.64 14.15 16.91
N LYS A 158 -2.07 15.39 16.68
CA LYS A 158 -3.40 15.88 17.08
C LYS A 158 -4.50 15.05 16.41
N TYR A 159 -4.50 14.98 15.08
CA TYR A 159 -5.57 14.29 14.36
C TYR A 159 -5.52 12.78 14.46
N GLU A 160 -4.35 12.16 14.70
CA GLU A 160 -4.26 10.73 14.96
C GLU A 160 -4.98 10.36 16.27
N ARG A 161 -4.83 11.18 17.32
CA ARG A 161 -5.56 10.99 18.59
C ARG A 161 -7.06 11.16 18.41
N GLU A 162 -7.47 12.20 17.69
CA GLU A 162 -8.90 12.43 17.39
C GLU A 162 -9.49 11.31 16.52
N TRP A 163 -8.75 10.83 15.52
CA TRP A 163 -9.13 9.72 14.65
C TRP A 163 -9.36 8.43 15.45
N LYS A 164 -8.41 8.05 16.30
CA LYS A 164 -8.53 6.87 17.18
C LYS A 164 -9.76 6.99 18.10
N SER A 165 -9.99 8.17 18.68
CA SER A 165 -11.16 8.43 19.51
C SER A 165 -12.46 8.33 18.72
N TYR A 166 -12.50 8.88 17.50
CA TYR A 166 -13.68 8.87 16.64
C TYR A 166 -14.05 7.45 16.18
N GLN A 167 -13.06 6.64 15.81
CA GLN A 167 -13.22 5.21 15.50
C GLN A 167 -13.81 4.45 16.70
N PHE A 168 -13.23 4.63 17.89
CA PHE A 168 -13.71 3.99 19.13
C PHE A 168 -15.16 4.37 19.47
N ILE A 169 -15.51 5.65 19.35
CA ILE A 169 -16.87 6.12 19.60
C ILE A 169 -17.85 5.51 18.59
N TYR A 170 -17.45 5.43 17.33
CA TYR A 170 -18.24 4.82 16.26
C TYR A 170 -18.52 3.33 16.56
N ASP A 171 -17.51 2.54 16.92
CA ASP A 171 -17.67 1.13 17.30
C ASP A 171 -18.62 0.97 18.48
N LYS A 172 -18.39 1.75 19.53
CA LYS A 172 -19.21 1.71 20.74
C LYS A 172 -20.67 2.06 20.47
N GLN A 173 -20.94 3.10 19.69
CA GLN A 173 -22.31 3.57 19.45
C GLN A 173 -23.08 2.69 18.46
N THR A 174 -22.38 2.13 17.47
CA THR A 174 -22.97 1.18 16.53
C THR A 174 -23.02 -0.24 17.09
N ASN A 175 -22.44 -0.49 18.26
CA ASN A 175 -22.23 -1.83 18.81
C ASN A 175 -21.55 -2.74 17.78
N HIS A 176 -20.40 -2.32 17.26
CA HIS A 176 -19.66 -3.01 16.19
C HIS A 176 -20.56 -3.32 14.97
N GLY A 177 -21.37 -2.32 14.58
CA GLY A 177 -22.31 -2.41 13.47
C GLY A 177 -23.60 -3.18 13.73
N ILE A 178 -23.82 -3.74 14.93
CA ILE A 178 -25.05 -4.49 15.29
C ILE A 178 -26.26 -3.55 15.38
N ASN A 179 -26.08 -2.33 15.87
CA ASN A 179 -27.14 -1.32 15.95
C ASN A 179 -27.31 -0.62 14.59
N HIS A 180 -28.32 -1.06 13.84
CA HIS A 180 -28.62 -0.57 12.49
C HIS A 180 -28.94 0.93 12.42
N ASN A 181 -29.69 1.46 13.39
CA ASN A 181 -30.10 2.87 13.37
C ASN A 181 -28.86 3.75 13.61
N ALA A 182 -28.06 3.41 14.62
CA ALA A 182 -26.81 4.11 14.87
C ALA A 182 -25.84 4.00 13.68
N GLN A 183 -25.72 2.83 13.05
CA GLN A 183 -24.89 2.64 11.86
C GLN A 183 -25.31 3.57 10.72
N LYS A 184 -26.61 3.73 10.48
CA LYS A 184 -27.16 4.63 9.46
C LYS A 184 -26.84 6.10 9.79
N GLU A 185 -27.12 6.53 11.01
CA GLU A 185 -26.83 7.89 11.49
C GLU A 185 -25.35 8.24 11.35
N TRP A 186 -24.46 7.31 11.72
CA TRP A 186 -23.02 7.48 11.56
C TRP A 186 -22.57 7.52 10.11
N SER A 187 -23.17 6.72 9.24
CA SER A 187 -22.85 6.72 7.80
C SER A 187 -23.24 8.06 7.16
N GLU A 188 -24.41 8.59 7.50
CA GLU A 188 -24.89 9.90 7.06
C GLU A 188 -23.98 11.03 7.59
N LYS A 189 -23.68 11.02 8.90
CA LYS A 189 -22.80 12.00 9.55
C LYS A 189 -21.40 12.03 8.91
N VAL A 190 -20.78 10.86 8.70
CA VAL A 190 -19.44 10.78 8.09
C VAL A 190 -19.49 11.26 6.64
N ALA A 191 -20.54 10.93 5.88
CA ALA A 191 -20.71 11.41 4.51
C ALA A 191 -20.88 12.94 4.45
N GLU A 192 -21.65 13.53 5.35
CA GLU A 192 -21.81 14.98 5.47
C GLU A 192 -20.50 15.68 5.86
N GLU A 193 -19.75 15.11 6.82
CA GLU A 193 -18.44 15.61 7.18
C GLU A 193 -17.48 15.51 5.99
N LEU A 194 -17.39 14.38 5.29
CA LEU A 194 -16.56 14.25 4.08
C LEU A 194 -16.89 15.34 3.07
N LYS A 195 -18.19 15.57 2.79
CA LYS A 195 -18.66 16.62 1.88
C LYS A 195 -18.28 18.02 2.36
N ARG A 196 -18.30 18.29 3.67
CA ARG A 196 -17.84 19.57 4.24
C ARG A 196 -16.37 19.85 3.95
N TYR A 197 -15.55 18.80 3.84
CA TYR A 197 -14.13 18.89 3.50
C TYR A 197 -13.84 18.54 2.03
N GLU A 198 -14.82 18.65 1.12
CA GLU A 198 -14.65 18.24 -0.29
C GLU A 198 -13.54 19.00 -1.02
N SER A 199 -13.28 20.27 -0.67
CA SER A 199 -12.15 21.04 -1.20
C SER A 199 -10.78 20.41 -0.90
N TYR A 200 -10.72 19.45 0.03
CA TYR A 200 -9.52 18.76 0.47
C TYR A 200 -9.50 17.28 0.05
N ILE A 201 -10.28 16.89 -0.96
CA ILE A 201 -10.28 15.53 -1.51
C ILE A 201 -8.96 15.15 -2.20
N ASN A 202 -8.26 16.12 -2.80
CA ASN A 202 -6.98 15.86 -3.45
C ASN A 202 -5.90 15.59 -2.39
N PRO A 203 -5.27 14.40 -2.38
CA PRO A 203 -4.23 14.09 -1.41
C PRO A 203 -2.93 14.85 -1.62
N ASN A 204 -2.70 15.38 -2.83
CA ASN A 204 -1.49 16.09 -3.21
C ASN A 204 -1.70 17.60 -3.12
N ILE A 205 -0.92 18.27 -2.26
CA ILE A 205 -1.02 19.71 -2.06
C ILE A 205 0.36 20.34 -2.22
N ARG A 206 0.38 21.51 -2.87
CA ARG A 206 1.57 22.34 -3.02
C ARG A 206 1.32 23.68 -2.36
N ILE A 207 2.22 24.09 -1.48
CA ILE A 207 2.18 25.37 -0.76
C ILE A 207 3.49 26.14 -0.93
N PRO A 208 3.46 27.48 -0.91
CA PRO A 208 4.67 28.29 -0.84
C PRO A 208 5.27 28.26 0.58
N ILE A 209 6.59 28.32 0.66
CA ILE A 209 7.30 28.66 1.89
C ILE A 209 7.32 30.18 1.93
N VAL A 210 6.43 30.78 2.72
CA VAL A 210 6.40 32.24 2.92
C VAL A 210 7.75 32.65 3.53
N ARG A 211 8.35 33.72 2.99
CA ARG A 211 9.62 34.29 3.47
C ARG A 211 9.39 35.22 4.63
#